data_AF-A0A699ZAV5-F1
#
_entry.id   AF-A0A699ZAV5-F1
#
_cell.length_a   1.000
_cell.length_b   1.000
_cell.length_c   1.000
_cell.angle_alpha   90.00
_cell.angle_beta   90.00
_cell.angle_gamma   90.00
#
_symmetry.space_group_name_H-M   'P 1'
#
loop_
_entity.id
_entity.type
_entity.pdbx_description
1 polymer ?
#
loop_
_entity_poly.entity_id
_entity_poly.type
_entity_poly.pdbx_seq_one_letter_code
_entity_poly.pdbx_strand_id
1 'polypeptide(L)' 'MAPRLRVGLGLLPSPLHCWHLGPELLPEGVTMWIKRDDLTGMELSGNKVGLLLPHPLQPE' A
#
# COMPACT_ATOMS: atom_id res chain seq x y z
N MET A 1 14.60 -19.39 12.28
CA MET A 1 13.48 -20.21 11.75
C MET A 1 12.37 -19.25 11.35
N ALA A 2 12.10 -19.07 10.06
CA ALA A 2 11.04 -18.16 9.58
C ALA A 2 9.69 -18.91 9.47
N PRO A 3 8.55 -18.25 9.72
CA PRO A 3 7.23 -18.89 9.65
C PRO A 3 6.93 -19.36 8.22
N ARG A 4 6.37 -20.57 8.11
CA ARG A 4 6.05 -21.23 6.82
C ARG A 4 4.75 -20.73 6.19
N LEU A 5 3.86 -20.14 6.98
CA LEU A 5 2.58 -19.62 6.52
C LEU A 5 2.60 -18.09 6.53
N ARG A 6 2.16 -17.51 5.41
CA ARG A 6 1.90 -16.09 5.25
C ARG A 6 0.40 -15.91 5.04
N VAL A 7 -0.20 -15.00 5.78
CA VAL A 7 -1.63 -14.67 5.67
C VAL A 7 -1.73 -13.26 5.09
N GLY A 8 -2.55 -13.09 4.06
CA GLY A 8 -2.83 -11.77 3.50
C GLY A 8 -3.70 -10.97 4.47
N LEU A 9 -3.11 -10.00 5.16
CA LEU A 9 -3.83 -9.14 6.09
C LEU A 9 -4.33 -7.83 5.44
N GLY A 10 -4.05 -7.65 4.15
CA GLY A 10 -4.52 -6.49 3.43
C GLY A 10 -4.69 -6.68 1.93
N LEU A 11 -5.44 -5.75 1.32
CA LEU A 11 -5.73 -5.70 -0.10
C LEU A 11 -4.60 -4.97 -0.84
N LEU A 12 -3.79 -5.72 -1.60
CA LEU A 12 -2.65 -5.18 -2.33
C LEU A 12 -2.82 -5.39 -3.85
N PRO A 13 -2.29 -4.50 -4.70
CA PRO A 13 -1.58 -3.26 -4.35
C PRO A 13 -2.53 -2.17 -3.81
N SER A 14 -2.02 -1.30 -2.94
CA SER A 14 -2.79 -0.15 -2.48
C SER A 14 -2.98 0.87 -3.61
N PRO A 15 -4.16 1.51 -3.72
CA PRO A 15 -4.40 2.52 -4.75
C PRO A 15 -3.47 3.73 -4.60
N LEU A 16 -2.94 4.21 -5.73
CA LEU A 16 -2.31 5.53 -5.82
C LEU A 16 -3.36 6.55 -6.27
N HIS A 17 -3.56 7.59 -5.47
CA HIS A 17 -4.52 8.66 -5.73
C HIS A 17 -3.78 9.96 -6.08
N CYS A 18 -4.05 10.53 -7.26
CA CYS A 18 -3.56 11.86 -7.61
C CYS A 18 -4.37 12.91 -6.85
N TRP A 19 -3.70 13.72 -6.04
CA TRP A 19 -4.35 14.80 -5.33
C TRP A 19 -4.23 16.09 -6.14
N HIS A 20 -5.36 16.51 -6.72
CA HIS A 20 -5.47 17.77 -7.44
C HIS A 20 -5.55 18.95 -6.46
N LEU A 21 -4.38 19.38 -5.97
CA LEU A 21 -4.27 20.58 -5.16
C LEU A 21 -4.16 21.81 -6.07
N GLY A 22 -4.76 22.92 -5.63
CA GLY A 22 -4.69 24.19 -6.33
C GLY A 22 -3.29 24.82 -6.29
N PRO A 23 -3.05 25.86 -7.11
CA PRO A 23 -1.74 26.52 -7.24
C PRO A 23 -1.26 27.21 -5.95
N GLU A 24 -2.16 27.46 -4.99
CA GLU A 24 -1.81 27.97 -3.65
C GLU A 24 -1.11 26.92 -2.78
N LEU A 25 -1.26 25.64 -3.10
CA LEU A 25 -0.78 24.50 -2.30
C LEU A 25 0.32 23.69 -2.99
N LEU A 26 0.44 23.77 -4.31
CA LEU A 26 1.50 23.09 -5.07
C LEU A 26 2.18 24.05 -6.07
N PRO A 27 3.53 24.06 -6.14
CA PRO A 27 4.26 24.77 -7.18
C PRO A 27 3.93 24.27 -8.60
N GLU A 28 4.19 25.11 -9.59
CA GLU A 28 3.98 24.75 -11.00
C GLU A 28 4.84 23.53 -11.40
N GLY A 29 4.22 22.59 -12.12
CA GLY A 29 4.86 21.34 -12.55
C GLY A 29 4.99 20.28 -11.46
N VAL A 30 4.57 20.53 -10.22
CA VAL A 30 4.58 19.53 -9.14
C VAL A 30 3.23 18.83 -9.05
N THR A 31 3.24 17.49 -9.02
CA THR A 31 2.04 16.67 -8.80
C THR A 31 2.19 15.87 -7.51
N MET A 32 1.14 15.87 -6.69
CA MET A 32 1.10 15.09 -5.46
C MET A 32 0.32 13.79 -5.66
N TRP A 33 0.92 12.68 -5.23
CA TRP A 33 0.28 11.36 -5.22
C TRP A 33 0.23 10.83 -3.80
N ILE A 34 -0.91 10.26 -3.42
CA ILE A 34 -1.14 9.64 -2.11
C ILE A 34 -1.24 8.14 -2.32
N LYS A 35 -0.37 7.38 -1.66
CA LYS A 35 -0.49 5.92 -1.55
C LYS A 35 -1.47 5.59 -0.43
N ARG A 36 -2.64 5.04 -0.78
CA ARG A 36 -3.76 4.79 0.15
C ARG A 36 -3.61 3.49 0.92
N ASP A 37 -2.51 3.34 1.63
CA ASP A 37 -2.27 2.15 2.46
C ASP A 37 -3.34 2.01 3.56
N ASP A 38 -3.93 3.12 4.03
CA ASP A 38 -5.05 3.18 4.99
C ASP A 38 -6.28 2.38 4.56
N LEU A 39 -6.53 2.25 3.25
CA LEU A 39 -7.66 1.49 2.70
C LEU A 39 -7.39 -0.01 2.58
N THR A 40 -6.19 -0.46 2.92
CA THR A 40 -5.77 -1.83 2.63
C THR A 40 -5.74 -2.76 3.83
N GLY A 41 -5.81 -2.27 5.07
CA GLY A 41 -5.81 -3.11 6.28
C GLY A 41 -7.20 -3.55 6.75
N MET A 42 -7.27 -4.55 7.64
CA MET A 42 -8.49 -4.84 8.41
C MET A 42 -8.86 -3.62 9.29
N GLU A 43 -10.15 -3.28 9.33
CA GLU A 43 -10.69 -2.14 10.11
C GLU A 43 -9.92 -0.81 9.93
N LEU A 44 -9.46 -0.48 8.72
CA LEU A 44 -8.79 0.80 8.38
C LEU A 44 -7.37 0.97 8.99
N SER A 45 -6.73 -0.10 9.47
CA SER A 45 -5.42 -0.07 10.17
C SER A 45 -4.17 0.00 9.25
N GLY A 46 -4.36 0.44 8.00
CA GLY A 46 -3.53 0.18 6.83
C GLY A 46 -1.99 0.30 6.91
N ASN A 47 -1.41 1.09 7.81
CA ASN A 47 0.06 1.28 7.83
C ASN A 47 0.83 0.18 8.58
N LYS A 48 0.20 -0.55 9.53
CA LYS A 48 0.86 -1.59 10.34
C LYS A 48 0.58 -3.03 9.88
N VAL A 49 -0.15 -3.19 8.77
CA VAL A 49 -0.72 -4.46 8.34
C VAL A 49 -0.09 -5.01 7.05
N GLY A 50 0.90 -4.30 6.49
CA GLY A 50 1.64 -4.77 5.32
C GLY A 50 2.63 -5.90 5.66
N LEU A 51 2.18 -7.17 5.64
CA LEU A 51 3.10 -8.31 5.69
C LEU A 51 2.72 -9.45 4.71
N LEU A 52 3.50 -9.46 3.62
CA LEU A 52 3.97 -10.59 2.82
C LEU A 52 2.94 -11.41 2.02
N LEU A 53 2.67 -10.91 0.80
CA LEU A 53 2.21 -11.73 -0.30
C LEU A 53 3.18 -12.93 -0.50
N PRO A 54 2.66 -14.14 -0.76
CA PRO A 54 3.51 -15.29 -1.03
C PRO A 54 4.33 -15.04 -2.29
N HIS A 55 5.66 -15.08 -2.17
CA HIS A 55 6.50 -15.39 -3.32
C HIS A 55 6.14 -16.81 -3.76
N PRO A 56 5.89 -17.09 -5.06
CA PRO A 56 5.64 -18.44 -5.51
C PRO A 56 6.78 -19.33 -5.04
N LEU A 57 6.44 -20.42 -4.36
CA LEU A 57 7.43 -21.43 -3.97
C LEU A 57 8.10 -21.91 -5.26
N GLN A 58 9.41 -21.67 -5.38
CA GLN A 58 10.19 -22.32 -6.42
C GLN A 58 10.19 -23.82 -6.10
N PRO A 59 9.77 -24.70 -7.03
CA PRO A 59 9.92 -26.13 -6.81
C PRO A 59 11.41 -26.49 -6.79
N GLU A 60 11.77 -27.40 -5.87
CA GLU A 60 13.11 -27.97 -5.67
C GLU A 60 13.68 -28.61 -6.94
#